data_AF-A0A327NRW1-F1
#
_entry.id   AF-A0A327NRW1-F1
#
_cell.length_a   1.000
_cell.length_b   1.000
_cell.length_c   1.000
_cell.angle_alpha   90.00
_cell.angle_beta   90.00
_cell.angle_gamma   90.00
#
_symmetry.space_group_name_H-M   'P 1'
#
loop_
_entity.id
_entity.type
_entity.pdbx_description
1 polymer ?
#
loop_
_entity_poly.entity_id
_entity_poly.type
_entity_poly.pdbx_seq_one_letter_code
_entity_poly.pdbx_strand_id
1 'polypeptide(L)'
;MSVQQKLVSQISWKGKRVVFETIDRNDLYTTGGVKAKALSRIKVYNENNELVRQIGFDYDNRDRLQLQSLSFLDRATNNKVQAYTFDYYGDAGTIAIPFLRGASGLKPANNAIDHWGIITVKQTRIRFPQSITPY
;
A
#
# COMPACT_ATOMS: atom_id res chain seq x y z
N MET A 1 -1.72 0.54 26.90
CA MET A 1 -0.81 0.79 25.76
C MET A 1 -1.60 0.90 24.46
N SER A 2 -1.73 2.10 23.91
CA SER A 2 -2.20 2.34 22.55
C SER A 2 -1.00 2.22 21.60
N VAL A 3 -1.19 1.63 20.43
CA VAL A 3 -0.23 1.81 19.34
C VAL A 3 -0.54 3.18 18.75
N GLN A 4 0.30 4.18 19.05
CA GLN A 4 0.17 5.50 18.41
C GLN A 4 0.91 5.44 17.07
N GLN A 5 0.18 5.10 16.02
CA GLN A 5 0.75 5.03 14.66
C GLN A 5 1.09 6.44 14.19
N LYS A 6 2.35 6.66 13.80
CA LYS A 6 2.77 7.87 13.06
C LYS A 6 2.70 7.56 11.57
N LEU A 7 1.91 8.33 10.84
CA LEU A 7 1.72 8.17 9.40
C LEU A 7 2.37 9.35 8.69
N VAL A 8 3.13 9.05 7.63
CA VAL A 8 3.54 10.08 6.69
C VAL A 8 2.28 10.45 5.90
N SER A 9 1.83 11.69 6.03
CA SER A 9 0.69 12.21 5.26
C SER A 9 1.14 12.89 3.97
N GLN A 10 2.27 13.60 4.04
CA GLN A 10 2.79 14.39 2.93
C GLN A 10 4.30 14.57 3.02
N ILE A 11 4.95 14.64 1.86
CA ILE A 11 6.30 15.17 1.69
C ILE A 11 6.23 16.35 0.72
N SER A 12 6.85 17.47 1.09
CA SER A 12 6.98 18.64 0.21
C SER A 12 8.45 18.92 -0.07
N TRP A 13 8.80 19.15 -1.33
CA TRP A 13 10.16 19.47 -1.75
C TRP A 13 10.14 20.31 -3.02
N LYS A 14 10.84 21.45 -3.03
CA LYS A 14 10.97 22.35 -4.19
C LYS A 14 9.63 22.61 -4.89
N GLY A 15 8.60 22.99 -4.13
CA GLY A 15 7.24 23.24 -4.64
C GLY A 15 6.45 22.00 -5.08
N LYS A 16 7.08 20.83 -5.21
CA LYS A 16 6.42 19.56 -5.49
C LYS A 16 5.92 18.92 -4.21
N ARG A 17 4.85 18.12 -4.33
CA ARG A 17 4.15 17.54 -3.18
C ARG A 17 3.80 16.08 -3.44
N VAL A 18 4.13 15.20 -2.50
CA VAL A 18 3.75 13.79 -2.51
C VAL A 18 2.79 13.55 -1.35
N VAL A 19 1.59 13.07 -1.65
CA VAL A 19 0.54 12.77 -0.67
C VAL A 19 0.39 11.27 -0.52
N PHE A 20 0.25 10.83 0.73
CA PHE A 20 0.08 9.43 1.10
C PHE A 20 -1.31 9.27 1.70
N GLU A 21 -2.19 8.60 0.97
CA GLU A 21 -3.55 8.29 1.41
C GLU A 21 -3.59 6.93 2.07
N THR A 22 -4.50 6.74 3.02
CA THR A 22 -4.60 5.49 3.78
C THR A 22 -6.03 4.96 3.84
N ILE A 23 -6.16 3.66 4.13
CA ILE A 23 -7.40 2.96 4.46
C ILE A 23 -7.28 2.34 5.85
N ASP A 24 -8.42 2.04 6.47
CA ASP A 24 -8.47 1.26 7.71
C ASP A 24 -8.12 -0.20 7.49
N ARG A 25 -7.39 -0.78 8.44
CA ARG A 25 -7.10 -2.21 8.51
C ARG A 25 -8.13 -2.91 9.39
N ASN A 26 -8.68 -4.03 8.92
CA ASN A 26 -9.63 -4.81 9.69
C ASN A 26 -8.94 -5.79 10.65
N ASP A 27 -7.70 -6.18 10.37
CA ASP A 27 -6.92 -7.14 11.16
C ASP A 27 -6.24 -6.55 12.39
N LEU A 28 -6.08 -5.23 12.45
CA LEU A 28 -5.27 -4.58 13.48
C LEU A 28 -5.98 -3.35 14.05
N TYR A 29 -6.32 -3.43 15.34
CA TYR A 29 -6.98 -2.37 16.07
C TYR A 29 -6.53 -2.33 17.54
N THR A 30 -6.66 -1.16 18.15
CA THR A 30 -6.39 -0.97 19.57
C THR A 30 -7.53 -1.54 20.43
N THR A 31 -7.30 -1.69 21.74
CA THR A 31 -8.36 -2.12 22.69
C THR A 31 -9.56 -1.18 22.71
N GLY A 32 -9.40 0.09 22.33
CA GLY A 32 -10.49 1.05 22.18
C GLY A 32 -11.16 1.05 20.80
N GLY A 33 -10.91 0.05 19.96
CA GLY A 33 -11.54 -0.09 18.64
C GLY A 33 -10.94 0.78 17.53
N VAL A 34 -9.93 1.61 17.82
CA VAL A 34 -9.25 2.41 16.79
C VAL A 34 -8.45 1.48 15.87
N LYS A 35 -8.80 1.47 14.58
CA LYS A 35 -8.13 0.68 13.55
C LYS A 35 -6.79 1.29 13.14
N ALA A 36 -5.82 0.43 12.86
CA ALA A 36 -4.58 0.84 12.22
C ALA A 36 -4.83 1.21 10.75
N LYS A 37 -3.92 1.97 10.15
CA LYS A 37 -4.02 2.42 8.77
C LYS A 37 -3.02 1.72 7.87
N ALA A 38 -3.41 1.46 6.63
CA ALA A 38 -2.56 0.97 5.55
C ALA A 38 -2.52 1.97 4.39
N LEU A 39 -1.41 2.06 3.69
CA LEU A 39 -1.24 2.96 2.54
C LEU A 39 -2.13 2.52 1.38
N SER A 40 -3.03 3.37 0.90
CA SER A 40 -3.93 3.07 -0.23
C SER A 40 -3.51 3.75 -1.52
N ARG A 41 -2.87 4.92 -1.42
CA ARG A 41 -2.44 5.67 -2.60
C ARG A 41 -1.25 6.57 -2.33
N ILE A 42 -0.40 6.72 -3.33
CA ILE A 42 0.59 7.79 -3.40
C ILE A 42 0.22 8.69 -4.56
N LYS A 43 0.05 10.00 -4.31
CA LYS A 43 -0.22 11.01 -5.34
C LYS A 43 0.93 12.00 -5.41
N VAL A 44 1.41 12.29 -6.62
CA VAL A 44 2.48 13.25 -6.86
C VAL A 44 1.91 14.46 -7.58
N TYR A 45 2.13 15.63 -7.00
CA TYR A 45 1.73 16.93 -7.53
C TYR A 45 2.96 17.74 -7.91
N ASN A 46 2.86 18.47 -9.02
CA ASN A 46 3.87 19.45 -9.43
C ASN A 46 3.72 20.78 -8.67
N GLU A 47 4.54 21.76 -9.03
CA GLU A 47 4.59 23.09 -8.42
C GLU A 47 3.31 23.91 -8.66
N ASN A 48 2.56 23.57 -9.71
CA ASN A 48 1.26 24.16 -10.02
C ASN A 48 0.10 23.44 -9.32
N ASN A 49 0.39 22.52 -8.38
CA ASN A 49 -0.57 21.67 -7.70
C ASN A 49 -1.40 20.77 -8.65
N GLU A 50 -0.85 20.42 -9.81
CA GLU A 50 -1.46 19.48 -10.75
C GLU A 50 -0.99 18.06 -10.46
N LEU A 51 -1.91 17.09 -10.47
CA LEU A 51 -1.60 15.68 -10.31
C LEU A 51 -0.82 15.16 -11.53
N VAL A 52 0.43 14.76 -11.34
CA VAL A 52 1.29 14.27 -12.42
C VAL A 52 1.39 12.75 -12.46
N ARG A 53 1.33 12.09 -11.30
CA ARG A 53 1.41 10.63 -11.17
C ARG A 53 0.63 10.16 -9.95
N GLN A 54 0.12 8.94 -10.02
CA GLN A 54 -0.42 8.26 -8.85
C GLN A 54 -0.18 6.75 -8.90
N ILE A 55 0.01 6.17 -7.72
CA ILE A 55 0.18 4.74 -7.48
C ILE A 55 -0.92 4.30 -6.53
N GLY A 56 -1.71 3.30 -6.92
CA GLY A 56 -2.74 2.67 -6.10
C GLY A 56 -2.26 1.35 -5.49
N PHE A 57 -2.75 1.07 -4.29
CA PHE A 57 -2.50 -0.15 -3.54
C PHE A 57 -3.85 -0.80 -3.20
N ASP A 58 -4.10 -1.97 -3.76
CA ASP A 58 -5.34 -2.72 -3.54
C ASP A 58 -5.07 -3.88 -2.60
N TYR A 59 -5.94 -4.03 -1.60
CA TYR A 59 -5.79 -5.05 -0.57
C TYR A 59 -7.02 -5.96 -0.49
N ASP A 60 -6.79 -7.24 -0.16
CA ASP A 60 -7.79 -7.98 0.60
C ASP A 60 -7.72 -7.51 2.03
N ASN A 61 -8.87 -7.11 2.58
CA ASN A 61 -8.96 -6.57 3.93
C ASN A 61 -10.16 -7.18 4.67
N ARG A 62 -10.60 -8.39 4.27
CA ARG A 62 -11.70 -9.09 4.96
C ARG A 62 -11.23 -9.65 6.30
N ASP A 63 -10.13 -10.39 6.25
CA ASP A 63 -9.45 -10.95 7.42
C ASP A 63 -8.12 -10.23 7.62
N ARG A 64 -6.99 -10.88 7.31
CA ARG A 64 -5.66 -10.29 7.32
C ARG A 64 -5.49 -9.33 6.14
N LEU A 65 -4.89 -8.16 6.37
CA LEU A 65 -4.58 -7.24 5.29
C LEU A 65 -3.52 -7.87 4.38
N GLN A 66 -3.84 -8.01 3.09
CA GLN A 66 -2.94 -8.56 2.08
C GLN A 66 -2.93 -7.66 0.85
N LEU A 67 -1.75 -7.20 0.43
CA LEU A 67 -1.62 -6.38 -0.77
C LEU A 67 -1.83 -7.28 -1.99
N GLN A 68 -2.98 -7.18 -2.65
CA GLN A 68 -3.27 -7.96 -3.85
C GLN A 68 -2.59 -7.37 -5.08
N SER A 69 -2.57 -6.04 -5.19
CA SER A 69 -1.91 -5.40 -6.32
C SER A 69 -1.41 -3.98 -6.04
N LEU A 70 -0.33 -3.62 -6.70
CA LEU A 70 0.16 -2.25 -6.85
C LEU A 70 -0.07 -1.82 -8.30
N SER A 71 -0.60 -0.63 -8.52
CA SER A 71 -0.84 -0.15 -9.88
C SER A 71 -0.44 1.31 -10.09
N PHE A 72 0.10 1.61 -11.26
CA PHE A 72 0.17 2.97 -11.77
C PHE A 72 -1.18 3.34 -12.36
N LEU A 73 -1.77 4.42 -11.87
CA LEU A 73 -3.10 4.86 -12.27
C LEU A 73 -2.99 6.01 -13.26
N ASP A 74 -3.86 6.03 -14.25
CA ASP A 74 -4.06 7.20 -15.11
C ASP A 74 -4.58 8.37 -14.26
N ARG A 75 -4.01 9.56 -14.46
CA ARG A 75 -4.30 10.73 -13.63
C ARG A 75 -5.72 11.27 -13.82
N ALA A 76 -6.31 11.10 -15.00
CA ALA A 76 -7.61 11.65 -15.33
C ALA A 76 -8.75 10.69 -14.97
N THR A 77 -8.53 9.40 -15.20
CA THR A 77 -9.57 8.36 -15.10
C THR A 77 -9.45 7.47 -13.87
N ASN A 78 -8.31 7.48 -13.18
CA ASN A 78 -7.94 6.49 -12.15
C ASN A 78 -7.91 5.04 -12.63
N ASN A 79 -7.95 4.80 -13.95
CA ASN A 79 -7.83 3.46 -14.49
C ASN A 79 -6.41 2.92 -14.30
N LYS A 80 -6.28 1.61 -14.06
CA LYS A 80 -4.97 0.95 -13.92
C LYS A 80 -4.28 0.90 -15.28
N VAL A 81 -3.18 1.62 -15.45
CA VAL A 81 -2.36 1.62 -16.67
C VAL A 81 -1.34 0.49 -16.65
N GLN A 82 -0.82 0.20 -15.46
CA GLN A 82 0.09 -0.91 -15.22
C GLN A 82 -0.20 -1.44 -13.82
N ALA A 83 -0.26 -2.75 -13.65
CA ALA A 83 -0.50 -3.40 -12.37
C ALA A 83 0.51 -4.53 -12.14
N TYR A 84 0.89 -4.68 -10.88
CA TYR A 84 1.72 -5.75 -10.36
C TYR A 84 0.89 -6.46 -9.30
N THR A 85 0.72 -7.76 -9.44
CA THR A 85 -0.04 -8.58 -8.50
C THR A 85 0.91 -9.32 -7.57
N PHE A 86 0.44 -9.59 -6.36
CA PHE A 86 1.19 -10.35 -5.37
C PHE A 86 0.36 -11.56 -4.95
N ASP A 87 1.02 -12.70 -4.89
CA ASP A 87 0.45 -13.94 -4.38
C ASP A 87 1.16 -14.31 -3.08
N TYR A 88 0.39 -14.86 -2.15
CA TYR A 88 0.88 -15.26 -0.83
C TYR A 88 0.79 -16.78 -0.70
N TYR A 89 1.84 -17.40 -0.16
CA TYR A 89 1.81 -18.82 0.20
C TYR A 89 1.08 -19.00 1.52
N GLY A 90 0.04 -19.84 1.50
CA GLY A 90 -0.76 -20.20 2.67
C GLY A 90 -2.13 -19.54 2.70
N ASP A 91 -3.10 -20.23 3.29
CA ASP A 91 -4.44 -19.70 3.50
C ASP A 91 -4.37 -18.64 4.62
N ALA A 92 -4.63 -17.38 4.26
CA ALA A 92 -4.52 -16.23 5.14
C ALA A 92 -5.37 -16.38 6.41
N GLY A 93 -6.48 -17.14 6.32
CA GLY A 93 -7.36 -17.45 7.46
C GLY A 93 -6.82 -18.51 8.42
N THR A 94 -5.81 -19.29 8.02
CA THR A 94 -5.25 -20.40 8.83
C THR A 94 -3.93 -20.05 9.51
N ILE A 95 -3.16 -19.11 8.97
CA ILE A 95 -1.97 -18.59 9.65
C ILE A 95 -2.45 -17.63 10.73
N ALA A 96 -2.69 -18.17 11.92
CA ALA A 96 -2.96 -17.38 13.11
C ALA A 96 -1.89 -16.28 13.18
N ILE A 97 -2.30 -15.01 13.06
CA ILE A 97 -1.45 -13.90 13.47
C ILE A 97 -1.12 -14.21 14.92
N PRO A 98 0.15 -14.37 15.31
CA PRO A 98 0.48 -14.57 16.72
C PRO A 98 -0.05 -13.35 17.46
N PHE A 99 -1.20 -13.50 18.11
CA PHE A 99 -1.57 -12.65 19.22
C PHE A 99 -0.56 -12.99 20.30
N LEU A 100 0.57 -12.30 20.27
CA LEU A 100 1.58 -12.40 21.30
C LEU A 100 1.03 -11.68 22.54
N ARG A 101 0.12 -12.36 23.23
CA ARG A 101 -0.21 -12.09 24.63
C ARG A 101 1.07 -12.37 25.40
N GLY A 102 1.80 -11.31 25.75
CA GLY A 102 2.85 -11.41 26.76
C GLY A 102 2.24 -11.95 28.06
N ALA A 103 3.00 -12.77 28.78
CA ALA A 103 2.57 -13.48 30.00
C ALA A 103 2.13 -12.58 31.18
N SER A 104 2.13 -11.26 31.01
CA SER A 104 1.75 -10.26 32.01
C SER A 104 0.62 -9.30 31.58
N GLY A 105 -0.05 -9.54 30.45
CA GLY A 105 -1.11 -8.64 29.97
C GLY A 105 -0.62 -7.25 29.51
N LEU A 106 0.68 -7.00 29.54
CA LEU A 106 1.33 -5.81 29.00
C LEU A 106 1.76 -6.08 27.56
N LYS A 107 1.25 -5.24 26.65
CA LYS A 107 1.43 -5.33 25.19
C LYS A 107 2.89 -5.12 24.79
N PRO A 108 3.63 -6.12 24.27
CA PRO A 108 4.91 -5.87 23.65
C PRO A 108 4.70 -5.30 22.24
N ALA A 109 5.56 -4.36 21.85
CA ALA A 109 5.67 -3.88 20.48
C ALA A 109 6.28 -4.97 19.61
N ASN A 110 5.48 -5.66 18.80
CA ASN A 110 6.03 -6.62 17.85
C ASN A 110 6.25 -5.97 16.48
N ASN A 111 7.54 -5.76 16.23
CA ASN A 111 8.17 -5.98 14.94
C ASN A 111 8.14 -7.49 14.58
N ALA A 112 8.25 -7.82 13.29
CA ALA A 112 8.48 -9.16 12.70
C ALA A 112 7.17 -9.94 12.37
N ILE A 113 6.88 -10.43 11.16
CA ILE A 113 7.58 -10.51 9.86
C ILE A 113 6.46 -10.42 8.81
N ASP A 114 6.47 -9.41 7.94
CA ASP A 114 5.68 -9.46 6.70
C ASP A 114 6.24 -10.63 5.90
N HIS A 115 5.44 -11.61 5.52
CA HIS A 115 5.89 -12.60 4.55
C HIS A 115 5.83 -11.95 3.17
N TRP A 116 7.00 -11.64 2.61
CA TRP A 116 7.14 -11.10 1.27
C TRP A 116 6.80 -12.23 0.29
N GLY A 117 5.71 -12.09 -0.44
CA GLY A 117 5.31 -13.01 -1.51
C GLY A 117 6.32 -13.01 -2.68
N ILE A 118 6.26 -14.04 -3.51
CA ILE A 118 7.07 -14.10 -4.74
C ILE A 118 6.51 -13.09 -5.74
N ILE A 119 7.36 -12.21 -6.26
CA ILE A 119 7.02 -11.29 -7.34
C ILE A 119 6.94 -12.11 -8.64
N THR A 120 5.72 -12.39 -9.11
CA THR A 120 5.53 -12.93 -10.46
C THR A 120 5.25 -11.77 -11.42
N VAL A 121 6.28 -11.31 -12.14
CA VAL A 121 6.10 -10.27 -13.18
C VAL A 121 5.48 -10.92 -14.42
N LYS A 122 4.16 -10.79 -14.59
CA LYS A 122 3.57 -10.95 -15.93
C LYS A 122 3.89 -9.69 -16.74
N GLN A 123 5.03 -9.69 -17.44
CA GLN A 123 5.35 -8.64 -18.40
C GLN A 123 4.36 -8.71 -19.57
N THR A 124 3.37 -7.82 -19.61
CA THR A 124 2.78 -7.44 -20.90
C THR A 124 3.83 -6.57 -21.59
N ARG A 125 4.53 -7.11 -22.60
CA ARG A 125 5.43 -6.32 -23.45
C ARG A 125 4.62 -5.23 -24.14
N ILE A 126 4.60 -4.02 -23.59
CA ILE A 126 4.15 -2.84 -24.32
C ILE A 126 5.34 -2.42 -25.19
N ARG A 127 5.25 -2.69 -26.50
CA ARG A 127 6.13 -2.04 -27.47
C ARG A 127 5.75 -0.56 -27.46
N PHE A 128 6.64 0.30 -26.99
CA PHE A 128 6.55 1.71 -27.31
C PHE A 128 6.63 1.84 -28.84
N PRO A 129 5.79 2.65 -29.50
CA PRO A 129 6.09 3.05 -30.87
C PRO A 129 7.48 3.71 -30.86
N GLN A 130 8.39 3.17 -31.66
CA GLN A 130 9.70 3.78 -31.85
C GLN A 130 9.49 5.18 -32.43
N SER A 131 10.22 6.13 -31.87
CA SER A 131 10.34 7.55 -32.18
C SER A 131 9.74 8.00 -33.52
N ILE A 132 8.88 9.02 -33.44
CA ILE A 132 8.58 9.91 -34.56
C ILE A 132 9.91 10.53 -35.01
N THR A 133 10.28 10.31 -36.26
CA THR A 133 11.46 10.92 -36.89
C THR A 133 11.26 12.43 -36.97
N PRO A 134 12.21 13.28 -36.55
CA PRO A 134 12.12 14.70 -36.82
C PRO A 134 12.37 14.94 -38.31
N TYR A 135 11.40 15.57 -38.98
CA TYR A 135 11.62 16.34 -40.22
C TYR A 135 11.38 17.81 -39.89
#